data_AF-A0A0M1JBH6-F1
#
_entry.id   AF-A0A0M1JBH6-F1
#
_cell.length_a   1.000
_cell.length_b   1.000
_cell.length_c   1.000
_cell.angle_alpha   90.00
_cell.angle_beta   90.00
_cell.angle_gamma   90.00
#
_symmetry.space_group_name_H-M   'P 1'
#
loop_
_entity.id
_entity.type
_entity.pdbx_description
1 polymer ?
#
loop_
_entity_poly.entity_id
_entity_poly.type
_entity_poly.pdbx_seq_one_letter_code
_entity_poly.pdbx_strand_id
1 'polypeptide(L)'
;MSVKYTYWEWNNSLSLGISAIDSQHRRIVDYINELETARIANDKIGISQVLIGLIDYTMTHFAFEEELMQLGDYPYLNAHRQSHESFTKRINHYVEQHENGVDISRKLLSELKLWLSEHISRDDKHYVPYVKKCITQDWLSNTLAKFSTLNMFSLNN
;
A
#
# COMPACT_ATOMS: atom_id res chain seq x y z
N MET A 1 -9.27 26.70 -2.38
CA MET A 1 -9.85 25.38 -2.69
C MET A 1 -8.83 24.63 -3.53
N SER A 2 -8.16 23.62 -2.95
CA SER A 2 -7.22 22.79 -3.70
C SER A 2 -8.03 21.81 -4.55
N VAL A 3 -7.87 21.86 -5.88
CA VAL A 3 -8.52 20.90 -6.79
C VAL A 3 -7.84 19.55 -6.56
N LYS A 4 -8.62 18.54 -6.16
CA LYS A 4 -8.14 17.16 -6.02
C LYS A 4 -8.19 16.51 -7.40
N TYR A 5 -7.04 16.17 -7.96
CA TYR A 5 -6.96 15.52 -9.27
C TYR A 5 -6.92 14.00 -9.09
N THR A 6 -7.75 13.29 -9.86
CA THR A 6 -7.80 11.83 -9.82
C THR A 6 -6.94 11.25 -10.94
N TYR A 7 -5.80 10.69 -10.58
CA TYR A 7 -4.90 9.96 -11.49
C TYR A 7 -5.37 8.53 -11.72
N TRP A 8 -5.88 7.91 -10.67
CA TRP A 8 -6.33 6.52 -10.67
C TRP A 8 -7.59 6.36 -9.83
N GLU A 9 -8.67 5.94 -10.48
CA GLU A 9 -9.90 5.51 -9.82
C GLU A 9 -9.82 4.04 -9.44
N TRP A 10 -10.20 3.73 -8.21
CA TRP A 10 -10.35 2.35 -7.74
C TRP A 10 -11.36 1.60 -8.61
N ASN A 11 -10.97 0.41 -9.06
CA ASN A 11 -11.85 -0.49 -9.81
C ASN A 11 -12.19 -1.71 -8.95
N ASN A 12 -13.48 -2.03 -8.84
CA ASN A 12 -13.95 -3.21 -8.10
C ASN A 12 -13.41 -4.54 -8.64
N SER A 13 -12.86 -4.60 -9.85
CA SER A 13 -12.14 -5.78 -10.35
C SER A 13 -10.87 -6.11 -9.56
N LEU A 14 -10.34 -5.14 -8.79
CA LEU A 14 -9.20 -5.30 -7.89
C LEU A 14 -9.63 -5.76 -6.49
N SER A 15 -10.93 -5.85 -6.19
CA SER A 15 -11.38 -6.33 -4.89
C SER A 15 -11.06 -7.83 -4.71
N LEU A 16 -10.49 -8.15 -3.57
CA LEU A 16 -10.24 -9.52 -3.11
C LEU A 16 -11.43 -10.09 -2.32
N GLY A 17 -12.40 -9.23 -1.99
CA GLY A 17 -13.55 -9.55 -1.16
C GLY A 17 -13.15 -9.84 0.28
N ILE A 18 -12.07 -9.22 0.76
CA ILE A 18 -11.68 -9.14 2.17
C ILE A 18 -11.71 -7.65 2.51
N SER A 19 -12.78 -7.19 3.18
CA SER A 19 -13.09 -5.76 3.31
C SER A 19 -11.95 -4.93 3.92
N ALA A 20 -11.24 -5.52 4.89
CA ALA A 20 -10.05 -4.96 5.52
C ALA A 20 -8.96 -4.63 4.48
N ILE A 21 -8.58 -5.62 3.67
CA ILE A 21 -7.56 -5.51 2.63
C ILE A 21 -8.00 -4.56 1.53
N ASP A 22 -9.22 -4.71 1.03
CA ASP A 22 -9.73 -3.84 -0.03
C ASP A 22 -9.74 -2.36 0.41
N SER A 23 -9.95 -2.08 1.70
CA SER A 23 -9.90 -0.73 2.25
C SER A 23 -8.47 -0.22 2.38
N GLN A 24 -7.52 -1.09 2.71
CA GLN A 24 -6.11 -0.74 2.70
C GLN A 24 -5.60 -0.44 1.28
N HIS A 25 -5.94 -1.26 0.28
CA HIS A 25 -5.60 -1.00 -1.11
C HIS A 25 -6.20 0.31 -1.63
N ARG A 26 -7.47 0.60 -1.30
CA ARG A 26 -8.08 1.90 -1.62
C ARG A 26 -7.32 3.08 -1.03
N ARG A 27 -6.84 2.96 0.21
CA ARG A 27 -6.03 4.01 0.84
C ARG A 27 -4.68 4.19 0.14
N ILE A 28 -4.06 3.13 -0.36
CA ILE A 28 -2.85 3.23 -1.20
C ILE A 28 -3.16 3.96 -2.51
N VAL A 29 -4.30 3.69 -3.14
CA VAL A 29 -4.76 4.46 -4.33
C VAL A 29 -4.96 5.94 -3.99
N ASP A 30 -5.49 6.27 -2.80
CA ASP A 30 -5.59 7.66 -2.36
C ASP A 30 -4.23 8.34 -2.25
N TYR A 31 -3.21 7.68 -1.69
CA TYR A 31 -1.85 8.21 -1.66
C TYR A 31 -1.28 8.45 -3.07
N ILE A 32 -1.56 7.58 -4.03
CA ILE A 32 -1.16 7.76 -5.43
C ILE A 32 -1.83 9.02 -6.03
N ASN A 33 -3.09 9.27 -5.71
CA ASN A 33 -3.80 10.48 -6.15
C ASN A 33 -3.32 11.75 -5.42
N GLU A 34 -2.95 11.64 -4.14
CA GLU A 34 -2.33 12.72 -3.37
C GLU A 34 -0.96 13.10 -3.98
N LEU A 35 -0.18 12.10 -4.42
CA LEU A 35 1.09 12.31 -5.13
C LEU A 35 0.89 13.06 -6.45
N GLU A 36 -0.13 12.71 -7.23
CA GLU A 36 -0.44 13.45 -8.47
C GLU A 36 -0.86 14.89 -8.17
N THR A 37 -1.65 15.10 -7.12
CA THR A 37 -2.08 16.45 -6.70
C THR A 37 -0.87 17.32 -6.33
N ALA A 38 0.06 16.80 -5.51
CA ALA A 38 1.29 17.49 -5.15
C ALA A 38 2.18 17.76 -6.38
N ARG A 39 2.25 16.79 -7.31
CA ARG A 39 2.99 16.94 -8.58
C ARG A 39 2.43 18.06 -9.45
N ILE A 40 1.11 18.11 -9.66
CA ILE A 40 0.46 19.16 -10.46
C ILE A 40 0.68 20.55 -9.84
N ALA A 41 0.65 20.63 -8.51
CA ALA A 41 0.94 21.85 -7.76
C ALA A 41 2.43 22.25 -7.77
N ASN A 42 3.31 21.39 -8.29
CA ASN A 42 4.77 21.53 -8.19
C ASN A 42 5.24 21.69 -6.73
N ASP A 43 4.54 21.05 -5.80
CA ASP A 43 4.79 21.12 -4.36
C ASP A 43 5.77 20.02 -3.94
N LYS A 44 7.06 20.37 -3.91
CA LYS A 44 8.13 19.44 -3.54
C LYS A 44 8.01 18.93 -2.10
N ILE A 45 7.52 19.75 -1.18
CA ILE A 45 7.34 19.37 0.23
C ILE A 45 6.16 18.41 0.33
N GLY A 46 5.05 18.71 -0.35
CA GLY A 46 3.89 17.83 -0.44
C GLY A 46 4.24 16.46 -1.04
N ILE A 47 5.08 16.41 -2.08
CA ILE A 47 5.61 15.15 -2.61
C ILE A 47 6.33 14.37 -1.51
N SER A 48 7.29 14.97 -0.80
CA SER A 48 8.02 14.29 0.27
C SER A 48 7.09 13.74 1.37
N GLN A 49 6.10 14.53 1.79
CA GLN A 49 5.13 14.13 2.81
C GLN A 49 4.28 12.93 2.36
N VAL A 50 3.82 12.94 1.11
CA VAL A 50 3.05 11.83 0.54
C VAL A 50 3.92 10.57 0.42
N LEU A 51 5.19 10.69 0.04
CA LEU A 51 6.09 9.54 -0.07
C LEU A 51 6.34 8.87 1.29
N ILE A 52 6.60 9.65 2.33
CA ILE A 52 6.80 9.14 3.69
C ILE A 52 5.52 8.41 4.15
N GLY A 53 4.36 9.07 4.03
CA GLY A 53 3.08 8.48 4.41
C GLY A 53 2.72 7.22 3.60
N LEU A 54 3.05 7.19 2.31
CA LEU A 54 2.85 6.02 1.45
C LEU A 54 3.72 4.85 1.91
N ILE A 55 5.03 5.07 2.15
CA ILE A 55 5.95 4.02 2.61
C ILE A 55 5.46 3.44 3.93
N ASP A 56 5.23 4.29 4.93
CA ASP A 56 4.78 3.86 6.26
C ASP A 56 3.49 3.04 6.16
N TYR A 57 2.52 3.53 5.38
CA TYR A 57 1.25 2.83 5.20
C TYR A 57 1.43 1.48 4.49
N THR A 58 2.21 1.43 3.40
CA THR A 58 2.46 0.16 2.67
C THR A 58 3.18 -0.88 3.53
N MET A 59 4.13 -0.47 4.38
CA MET A 59 4.80 -1.40 5.30
C MET A 59 3.81 -2.02 6.30
N THR A 60 2.89 -1.22 6.84
CA THR A 60 1.87 -1.73 7.76
C THR A 60 0.85 -2.63 7.08
N HIS A 61 0.51 -2.32 5.83
CA HIS A 61 -0.34 -3.15 4.98
C HIS A 61 0.31 -4.51 4.67
N PHE A 62 1.59 -4.51 4.26
CA PHE A 62 2.34 -5.74 3.99
C PHE A 62 2.45 -6.63 5.23
N ALA A 63 2.77 -6.06 6.39
CA ALA A 63 2.82 -6.81 7.64
C ALA A 63 1.45 -7.47 7.96
N PHE A 64 0.36 -6.75 7.74
CA PHE A 64 -0.99 -7.28 7.94
C PHE A 64 -1.31 -8.44 6.98
N GLU A 65 -0.99 -8.31 5.69
CA GLU A 65 -1.16 -9.40 4.72
C GLU A 65 -0.31 -10.62 5.04
N GLU A 66 0.92 -10.41 5.48
CA GLU A 66 1.83 -11.49 5.85
C GLU A 66 1.34 -12.26 7.08
N GLU A 67 0.75 -11.59 8.07
CA GLU A 67 0.09 -12.25 9.19
C GLU A 67 -1.13 -13.07 8.72
N LEU A 68 -1.95 -12.52 7.83
CA LEU A 68 -3.07 -13.26 7.23
C LEU A 68 -2.60 -14.51 6.51
N MET A 69 -1.59 -14.36 5.64
CA MET A 69 -1.00 -15.45 4.87
C MET A 69 -0.40 -16.52 5.78
N GLN A 70 0.27 -16.12 6.87
CA GLN A 70 0.83 -17.03 7.86
C GLN A 70 -0.27 -17.85 8.56
N LEU A 71 -1.40 -17.23 8.92
CA LEU A 71 -2.55 -17.91 9.52
C LEU A 71 -3.32 -18.80 8.54
N GLY A 72 -3.31 -18.43 7.26
CA GLY A 72 -3.87 -19.21 6.17
C GLY A 72 -3.02 -20.40 5.74
N ASP A 73 -1.86 -20.63 6.37
CA ASP A 73 -0.83 -21.58 5.94
C ASP A 73 -0.50 -21.42 4.44
N TYR A 74 -0.35 -20.18 3.99
CA TYR A 74 -0.13 -19.88 2.58
C TYR A 74 1.26 -20.35 2.12
N PRO A 75 1.36 -21.27 1.14
CA PRO A 75 2.61 -21.94 0.81
C PRO A 75 3.67 -21.03 0.17
N TYR A 76 3.28 -19.88 -0.37
CA TYR A 76 4.18 -18.96 -1.07
C TYR A 76 4.46 -17.66 -0.28
N LEU A 77 4.24 -17.67 1.03
CA LEU A 77 4.47 -16.50 1.91
C LEU A 77 5.87 -15.89 1.73
N ASN A 78 6.92 -16.71 1.68
CA ASN A 78 8.29 -16.20 1.50
C ASN A 78 8.53 -15.53 0.14
N ALA A 79 7.88 -16.00 -0.92
CA ALA A 79 7.97 -15.37 -2.23
C ALA A 79 7.21 -14.04 -2.27
N HIS A 80 6.05 -13.99 -1.60
CA HIS A 80 5.24 -12.78 -1.48
C HIS A 80 5.98 -11.69 -0.68
N ARG A 81 6.61 -12.05 0.45
CA ARG A 81 7.51 -11.17 1.22
C ARG A 81 8.62 -10.55 0.37
N GLN A 82 9.25 -11.35 -0.50
CA GLN A 82 10.29 -10.84 -1.40
C GLN A 82 9.75 -9.82 -2.41
N SER A 83 8.49 -9.96 -2.84
CA SER A 83 7.81 -8.96 -3.67
C SER A 83 7.65 -7.64 -2.90
N HIS A 84 7.15 -7.69 -1.66
CA HIS A 84 7.02 -6.54 -0.76
C HIS A 84 8.37 -5.84 -0.50
N GLU A 85 9.40 -6.59 -0.17
CA GLU A 85 10.74 -6.06 0.08
C GLU A 85 11.32 -5.38 -1.18
N SER A 86 11.13 -5.99 -2.35
CA SER A 86 11.61 -5.45 -3.62
C SER A 86 10.91 -4.15 -3.97
N PHE A 87 9.60 -4.07 -3.74
CA PHE A 87 8.83 -2.84 -3.91
C PHE A 87 9.30 -1.75 -2.96
N THR A 88 9.43 -2.07 -1.67
CA THR A 88 9.89 -1.12 -0.64
C THR A 88 11.26 -0.52 -0.98
N LYS A 89 12.22 -1.37 -1.37
CA LYS A 89 13.56 -0.92 -1.81
C LYS A 89 13.47 0.03 -3.01
N ARG A 90 12.58 -0.26 -3.96
CA ARG A 90 12.36 0.58 -5.14
C ARG A 90 11.79 1.94 -4.79
N ILE A 91 10.81 2.02 -3.88
CA ILE A 91 10.25 3.31 -3.43
C ILE A 91 11.27 4.12 -2.64
N ASN A 92 12.07 3.49 -1.77
CA ASN A 92 13.16 4.18 -1.06
C ASN A 92 14.19 4.79 -2.03
N HIS A 93 14.51 4.11 -3.13
CA HIS A 93 15.37 4.66 -4.16
C HIS A 93 14.76 5.89 -4.88
N TYR A 94 13.43 5.98 -4.95
CA TYR A 94 12.76 7.18 -5.45
C TYR A 94 12.80 8.34 -4.46
N VAL A 95 12.64 8.05 -3.16
CA VAL A 95 12.79 9.06 -2.10
C VAL A 95 14.18 9.68 -2.14
N GLU A 96 15.23 8.86 -2.19
CA GLU A 96 16.62 9.33 -2.30
C GLU A 96 16.84 10.22 -3.52
N GLN A 97 16.32 9.83 -4.70
CA GLN A 97 16.43 10.65 -5.91
C GLN A 97 15.69 11.99 -5.78
N HIS A 98 14.49 11.99 -5.19
CA HIS A 98 13.71 13.21 -4.94
C HIS A 98 14.43 14.16 -3.98
N GLU A 99 15.03 13.64 -2.91
CA GLU A 99 15.84 14.41 -1.96
C GLU A 99 17.07 15.04 -2.62
N ASN A 100 17.65 14.37 -3.61
CA ASN A 100 18.73 14.89 -4.46
C ASN A 100 18.24 15.84 -5.56
N GLY A 101 16.95 16.20 -5.57
CA GLY A 101 16.37 17.19 -6.48
C GLY A 101 15.95 16.65 -7.86
N VAL A 102 15.97 15.34 -8.05
CA VAL A 102 15.51 14.70 -9.30
C VAL A 102 13.98 14.70 -9.35
N ASP A 103 13.40 15.13 -10.48
CA ASP A 103 11.95 14.97 -10.70
C ASP A 103 11.63 13.51 -11.01
N ILE A 104 11.13 12.80 -10.00
CA ILE A 104 10.73 11.39 -10.09
C ILE A 104 9.23 11.18 -10.30
N SER A 105 8.45 12.25 -10.17
CA SER A 105 7.02 12.19 -9.87
C SER A 105 6.20 11.40 -10.91
N ARG A 106 6.38 11.70 -12.20
CA ARG A 106 5.67 11.00 -13.29
C ARG A 106 6.06 9.52 -13.42
N LYS A 107 7.35 9.22 -13.27
CA LYS A 107 7.85 7.85 -13.36
C LYS A 107 7.33 7.04 -12.18
N LEU A 108 7.44 7.59 -10.98
CA LEU A 108 6.95 6.97 -9.75
C LEU A 108 5.44 6.71 -9.80
N LEU A 109 4.62 7.67 -10.22
CA LEU A 109 3.16 7.48 -10.35
C LEU A 109 2.81 6.28 -11.24
N SER A 110 3.47 6.18 -12.39
CA SER A 110 3.25 5.08 -13.34
C SER A 110 3.67 3.74 -12.72
N GLU A 111 4.79 3.72 -12.00
CA GLU A 111 5.29 2.50 -11.36
C GLU A 111 4.44 2.05 -10.18
N LEU A 112 3.98 2.98 -9.33
CA LEU A 112 3.09 2.68 -8.20
C LEU A 112 1.77 2.06 -8.68
N LYS A 113 1.16 2.68 -9.70
CA LYS A 113 -0.10 2.18 -10.28
C LYS A 113 0.09 0.80 -10.91
N LEU A 114 1.13 0.63 -11.72
CA LEU A 114 1.41 -0.64 -12.38
C LEU A 114 1.63 -1.73 -11.33
N TRP A 115 2.58 -1.52 -10.42
CA TRP A 115 2.94 -2.50 -9.40
C TRP A 115 1.73 -2.88 -8.54
N LEU A 116 0.98 -1.91 -7.99
CA LEU A 116 -0.15 -2.22 -7.13
C LEU A 116 -1.23 -3.00 -7.90
N SER A 117 -1.56 -2.60 -9.13
CA SER A 117 -2.59 -3.28 -9.92
C SER A 117 -2.20 -4.73 -10.29
N GLU A 118 -0.94 -4.97 -10.63
CA GLU A 118 -0.42 -6.30 -10.96
C GLU A 118 -0.30 -7.18 -9.72
N HIS A 119 0.21 -6.63 -8.62
CA HIS A 119 0.38 -7.33 -7.35
C HIS A 119 -0.98 -7.80 -6.80
N ILE A 120 -1.97 -6.91 -6.71
CA ILE A 120 -3.33 -7.27 -6.28
C ILE A 120 -3.92 -8.37 -7.16
N SER A 121 -3.84 -8.19 -8.49
CA SER A 121 -4.51 -9.08 -9.43
C SER A 121 -3.88 -10.48 -9.51
N ARG A 122 -2.60 -10.60 -9.17
CA ARG A 122 -1.82 -11.84 -9.32
C ARG A 122 -1.46 -12.46 -7.98
N ASP A 123 -0.77 -11.71 -7.14
CA ASP A 123 -0.16 -12.21 -5.92
C ASP A 123 -1.19 -12.24 -4.79
N ASP A 124 -1.86 -11.11 -4.52
CA ASP A 124 -2.77 -11.01 -3.37
C ASP A 124 -4.00 -11.88 -3.57
N LYS A 125 -4.54 -11.87 -4.79
CA LYS A 125 -5.66 -12.73 -5.19
C LYS A 125 -5.38 -14.21 -4.97
N HIS A 126 -4.12 -14.62 -5.05
CA HIS A 126 -3.73 -16.03 -4.91
C HIS A 126 -3.81 -16.52 -3.46
N TYR A 127 -3.54 -15.67 -2.45
CA TYR A 127 -3.67 -16.08 -1.05
C TYR A 127 -5.12 -16.10 -0.55
N VAL A 128 -6.04 -15.37 -1.20
CA VAL A 128 -7.44 -15.23 -0.78
C VAL A 128 -8.12 -16.54 -0.35
N PRO A 129 -8.10 -17.63 -1.14
CA PRO A 129 -8.76 -18.88 -0.77
C PRO A 129 -8.13 -19.59 0.44
N TYR A 130 -6.87 -19.29 0.77
CA TYR A 130 -6.19 -19.82 1.95
C TYR A 130 -6.65 -19.05 3.20
N VAL A 131 -6.59 -17.73 3.11
CA VAL A 131 -6.93 -16.84 4.22
C VAL A 131 -8.41 -16.94 4.57
N LYS A 132 -9.33 -16.91 3.58
CA LYS A 132 -10.79 -16.97 3.82
C LYS A 132 -11.27 -18.23 4.55
N LYS A 133 -10.49 -19.31 4.54
CA LYS A 133 -10.82 -20.53 5.30
C LYS A 133 -10.54 -20.38 6.80
N CYS A 134 -9.60 -19.51 7.16
CA CYS A 134 -9.06 -19.39 8.51
C CYS A 134 -9.58 -18.16 9.26
N ILE A 135 -10.03 -17.12 8.54
CA ILE A 135 -10.47 -15.87 9.16
C ILE A 135 -11.98 -15.85 9.45
N THR A 136 -12.33 -15.49 10.69
CA THR A 136 -13.68 -15.04 11.06
C THR A 136 -13.75 -13.51 11.01
N GLN A 137 -14.94 -12.95 10.90
CA GLN A 137 -15.13 -11.48 10.93
C GLN A 137 -14.64 -10.86 12.25
N ASP A 138 -14.78 -11.57 13.37
CA ASP A 138 -14.31 -11.13 14.69
C ASP A 138 -12.78 -11.09 14.75
N TRP A 139 -12.12 -12.10 14.18
CA TRP A 139 -10.66 -12.13 14.12
C TRP A 139 -10.13 -10.94 13.30
N LEU A 140 -10.71 -10.67 12.13
CA LEU A 140 -10.33 -9.52 11.30
C LEU A 140 -10.45 -8.20 12.06
N SER A 141 -11.58 -8.00 12.75
CA SER A 141 -11.85 -6.76 13.48
C SER A 141 -10.87 -6.55 14.65
N ASN A 142 -10.57 -7.62 15.40
CA ASN A 142 -9.62 -7.57 16.51
C ASN A 142 -8.18 -7.36 16.05
N THR A 143 -7.77 -7.99 14.95
CA THR A 143 -6.42 -7.82 14.39
C THR A 143 -6.25 -6.42 13.83
N LEU A 144 -7.23 -5.88 13.09
CA LEU A 144 -7.21 -4.50 12.63
C LEU A 144 -7.06 -3.49 13.78
N ALA A 145 -7.75 -3.71 14.90
CA ALA A 145 -7.63 -2.86 16.09
C ALA A 145 -6.21 -2.89 16.70
N LYS A 146 -5.51 -4.03 16.63
CA LYS A 146 -4.11 -4.14 17.09
C LYS A 146 -3.16 -3.39 16.17
N PHE A 147 -3.32 -3.50 14.86
CA PHE A 147 -2.47 -2.77 13.90
C PHE A 147 -2.70 -1.26 13.95
N SER A 148 -3.95 -0.82 14.11
CA SER A 148 -4.25 0.61 14.26
C SER A 148 -3.71 1.19 15.56
N THR A 149 -3.72 0.43 16.65
CA THR A 149 -3.16 0.87 17.94
C THR A 149 -1.64 0.84 17.98
N LEU A 150 -0.99 -0.17 17.38
CA LEU A 150 0.47 -0.22 17.23
C LEU A 150 1.00 0.95 16.39
N ASN A 151 0.28 1.33 15.33
CA ASN A 151 0.65 2.48 14.49
C ASN A 151 0.44 3.84 15.19
N MET A 152 -0.43 3.93 16.21
CA MET A 152 -0.62 5.17 16.98
C MET A 152 0.57 5.46 17.92
N PHE A 153 1.35 4.44 18.29
CA PHE A 153 2.59 4.61 19.06
C PHE A 153 3.80 4.95 18.19
N SER A 154 3.80 4.60 16.90
CA SER A 154 4.92 4.92 15.99
C SER A 154 4.86 6.33 15.39
N LEU A 155 3.73 7.03 15.53
CA LEU A 155 3.55 8.42 15.07
C LEU A 155 3.76 9.48 16.17
N ASN A 156 4.21 9.06 17.36
CA ASN A 156 4.37 9.94 18.54
C ASN A 156 5.81 9.96 19.11
N ASN A 157 6.82 9.55 18.34
CA ASN A 157 8.24 9.70 18.71
C ASN A 157 9.05 10.36 17.60
#